data_AF-A0A6M8NH32-F1
#
_entry.id   AF-A0A6M8NH32-F1
#
_cell.length_a   1.000
_cell.length_b   1.000
_cell.length_c   1.000
_cell.angle_alpha   90.00
_cell.angle_beta   90.00
_cell.angle_gamma   90.00
#
_symmetry.space_group_name_H-M   'P 1'
#
loop_
_entity.id
_entity.type
_entity.pdbx_description
1 polymer ?
#
loop_
_entity_poly.entity_id
_entity_poly.type
_entity_poly.pdbx_seq_one_letter_code
_entity_poly.pdbx_strand_id
1 'polypeptide(L)' 'MDINEKVLLLAILKKESNETLNDIVLKLEDTGLFSLKEGKKLLKKLKTEQYIDDSFLTFKGVAIAKNVEQEFKI' A
#
# COMPACT_ATOMS: atom_id res chain seq x y z
N MET A 1 1.42 4.98 -11.48
CA MET A 1 1.09 4.88 -10.05
C MET A 1 1.19 6.27 -9.45
N ASP A 2 0.12 6.76 -8.84
CA ASP A 2 0.14 8.04 -8.13
C ASP A 2 0.87 7.93 -6.78
N ILE A 3 1.10 9.06 -6.11
CA ILE A 3 1.87 9.08 -4.87
C ILE A 3 1.18 8.33 -3.72
N ASN A 4 -0.15 8.36 -3.65
CA ASN A 4 -0.90 7.68 -2.59
C ASN A 4 -0.87 6.16 -2.79
N GLU A 5 -0.93 5.68 -4.03
CA GLU A 5 -0.72 4.28 -4.37
C GLU A 5 0.70 3.82 -4.00
N LYS A 6 1.71 4.64 -4.31
CA LYS A 6 3.12 4.37 -3.97
C LYS A 6 3.31 4.24 -2.46
N VAL A 7 2.82 5.21 -1.70
CA VAL A 7 2.95 5.21 -0.23
C VAL A 7 2.18 4.05 0.38
N LEU A 8 0.95 3.76 -0.07
CA LEU A 8 0.19 2.62 0.41
C LEU A 8 0.89 1.29 0.13
N LEU A 9 1.41 1.10 -1.09
CA LEU A 9 2.13 -0.11 -1.47
C LEU A 9 3.39 -0.31 -0.62
N LEU A 10 4.12 0.79 -0.35
CA LEU A 10 5.30 0.77 0.51
C LEU A 10 4.94 0.46 1.98
N ALA A 11 3.85 1.02 2.48
CA ALA A 11 3.37 0.75 3.83
C ALA A 11 2.97 -0.72 3.99
N ILE A 12 2.32 -1.32 2.98
CA ILE A 12 1.99 -2.75 2.97
C ILE A 12 3.27 -3.60 2.92
N LEU A 13 4.31 -3.19 2.19
CA LEU A 13 5.61 -3.88 2.19
C LEU A 13 6.27 -3.90 3.57
N LYS A 14 6.10 -2.82 4.33
CA LYS A 14 6.69 -2.64 5.68
C LYS A 14 5.76 -3.07 6.81
N LYS A 15 4.59 -3.63 6.50
CA LYS A 15 3.61 -4.03 7.51
C LYS A 15 4.21 -5.06 8.47
N GLU A 16 3.81 -4.99 9.72
CA GLU A 16 4.10 -6.02 10.70
C GLU A 16 3.23 -7.27 10.44
N SER A 17 3.65 -8.43 10.97
CA SER A 17 2.98 -9.70 10.71
C SER A 17 1.56 -9.78 11.27
N ASN A 18 1.26 -9.03 12.33
CA ASN A 18 -0.05 -8.93 12.99
C ASN A 18 -0.98 -7.88 12.35
N GLU A 19 -0.47 -7.04 11.44
CA GLU A 19 -1.27 -5.99 10.80
C GLU A 19 -2.04 -6.49 9.59
N THR A 20 -3.28 -6.07 9.49
CA THR A 20 -4.11 -6.24 8.29
C THR A 20 -3.90 -5.08 7.31
N LEU A 21 -4.32 -5.26 6.06
CA LEU A 21 -4.33 -4.18 5.07
C LEU A 21 -5.19 -2.98 5.50
N ASN A 22 -6.24 -3.23 6.29
CA ASN A 22 -7.08 -2.16 6.80
C ASN A 22 -6.39 -1.37 7.91
N ASP A 23 -5.58 -2.02 8.76
CA ASP A 23 -4.78 -1.32 9.78
C ASP A 23 -3.78 -0.37 9.13
N ILE A 24 -3.16 -0.80 8.02
CA ILE A 24 -2.28 0.06 7.23
C ILE A 24 -3.03 1.26 6.65
N VAL A 25 -4.25 1.06 6.13
CA VAL A 25 -5.08 2.16 5.64
C VAL A 25 -5.41 3.15 6.75
N LEU A 26 -5.77 2.67 7.95
CA LEU A 26 -6.08 3.53 9.10
C LEU A 26 -4.84 4.31 9.54
N LYS A 27 -3.67 3.67 9.64
CA LYS A 27 -2.42 4.36 9.97
C LYS A 27 -2.07 5.48 8.98
N LEU A 28 -2.34 5.27 7.69
CA LEU A 28 -2.09 6.28 6.66
C LEU A 28 -3.14 7.39 6.67
N GLU A 29 -4.39 7.07 6.99
CA GLU A 29 -5.44 8.07 7.23
C GLU A 29 -5.06 9.00 8.39
N ASP A 30 -4.53 8.45 9.49
CA ASP A 30 -4.10 9.23 10.66
C ASP A 30 -2.99 10.26 10.32
N THR A 31 -2.23 10.03 9.26
CA THR A 31 -1.21 10.99 8.76
C THR A 31 -1.79 12.07 7.84
N GLY A 32 -3.07 11.98 7.49
CA GLY A 32 -3.74 12.90 6.56
C GLY A 32 -3.41 12.65 5.09
N LEU A 33 -2.79 11.51 4.74
CA LEU A 33 -2.43 11.18 3.35
C LEU A 33 -3.66 11.05 2.44
N PHE A 34 -4.71 10.42 2.96
CA PHE A 34 -6.00 10.25 2.30
C PHE A 34 -7.10 9.98 3.34
N SER A 35 -8.36 10.07 2.95
CA SER A 35 -9.48 9.58 3.77
C SER A 35 -9.61 8.05 3.73
N LEU A 36 -10.26 7.45 4.73
CA LEU A 36 -10.57 6.01 4.75
C LEU A 36 -11.26 5.53 3.46
N LYS A 37 -12.15 6.35 2.90
CA LYS A 37 -12.88 6.04 1.66
C LYS A 37 -11.92 5.92 0.47
N GLU A 38 -10.96 6.82 0.39
CA GLU A 38 -9.92 6.81 -0.65
C GLU A 38 -8.96 5.64 -0.44
N GLY A 39 -8.49 5.40 0.79
CA GLY A 39 -7.64 4.26 1.11
C GLY A 39 -8.27 2.91 0.71
N LYS A 40 -9.56 2.71 1.00
CA LYS A 40 -10.31 1.52 0.55
C LYS A 40 -10.43 1.42 -0.98
N LYS A 41 -10.56 2.55 -1.67
CA LYS A 41 -10.58 2.59 -3.14
C LYS A 41 -9.21 2.22 -3.71
N LEU A 42 -8.13 2.69 -3.09
CA LEU A 42 -6.75 2.35 -3.45
C LEU A 42 -6.47 0.87 -3.26
N LEU A 43 -6.86 0.27 -2.12
CA LEU A 43 -6.73 -1.18 -1.92
C LEU A 43 -7.44 -1.99 -3.03
N LYS A 44 -8.68 -1.62 -3.37
CA LYS A 44 -9.39 -2.28 -4.47
C LYS A 44 -8.65 -2.16 -5.79
N LYS A 45 -8.08 -0.99 -6.09
CA LYS A 45 -7.29 -0.76 -7.31
C LYS A 45 -6.01 -1.60 -7.32
N LEU A 46 -5.25 -1.61 -6.23
CA LEU A 46 -4.04 -2.42 -6.10
C LEU A 46 -4.34 -3.93 -6.25
N LYS A 47 -5.49 -4.38 -5.75
CA LYS A 47 -5.97 -5.77 -5.93
C LYS A 47 -6.30 -6.06 -7.39
N THR A 48 -7.05 -5.17 -8.06
CA THR A 48 -7.36 -5.29 -9.50
C THR A 48 -6.09 -5.32 -10.36
N GLU A 49 -5.07 -4.54 -10.01
CA GLU A 49 -3.77 -4.51 -10.70
C GLU A 49 -2.83 -5.66 -10.28
N GLN A 50 -3.30 -6.56 -9.41
CA GLN A 50 -2.59 -7.74 -8.92
C GLN A 50 -1.30 -7.41 -8.16
N TYR A 51 -1.21 -6.26 -7.50
CA TYR A 51 -0.10 -5.95 -6.60
C TYR A 51 -0.31 -6.53 -5.22
N ILE A 52 -1.55 -6.64 -4.77
CA ILE A 52 -1.92 -7.23 -3.48
C ILE A 52 -2.95 -8.34 -3.69
N ASP A 53 -2.93 -9.32 -2.79
CA ASP A 53 -4.04 -10.24 -2.57
C ASP A 53 -4.86 -9.80 -1.33
N ASP A 54 -5.65 -10.70 -0.76
CA ASP A 54 -6.49 -10.40 0.40
C ASP A 54 -5.71 -10.11 1.70
N SER A 55 -4.41 -10.38 1.76
CA SER A 55 -3.64 -10.26 2.99
C SER A 55 -2.22 -9.70 2.80
N PHE A 56 -1.62 -9.87 1.63
CA PHE A 56 -0.20 -9.58 1.38
C PHE A 56 0.04 -9.00 -0.02
N LEU A 57 1.28 -8.60 -0.26
CA LEU A 57 1.77 -8.29 -1.60
C LEU A 57 1.94 -9.57 -2.41
N THR A 58 1.54 -9.53 -3.67
CA THR A 58 1.93 -10.54 -4.64
C THR A 58 3.42 -10.37 -5.00
N PHE A 59 3.98 -11.33 -5.74
CA PHE A 59 5.34 -11.19 -6.27
C PHE A 59 5.53 -9.90 -7.10
N LYS A 60 4.52 -9.55 -7.91
CA LYS A 60 4.48 -8.30 -8.68
C LYS A 60 4.46 -7.08 -7.75
N GLY A 61 3.64 -7.13 -6.70
CA GLY A 61 3.56 -6.07 -5.69
C GLY A 61 4.88 -5.84 -4.98
N VAL A 62 5.57 -6.90 -4.56
CA VAL A 62 6.89 -6.79 -3.90
C VAL A 62 7.92 -6.13 -4.81
N ALA A 63 7.98 -6.51 -6.09
CA ALA A 63 8.91 -5.92 -7.04
C ALA A 63 8.67 -4.41 -7.21
N ILE A 64 7.41 -4.00 -7.39
CA ILE A 64 7.06 -2.58 -7.53
C ILE A 64 7.29 -1.82 -6.23
N ALA A 65 6.90 -2.38 -5.09
CA ALA A 65 7.09 -1.74 -3.78
C ALA A 65 8.57 -1.49 -3.47
N LYS A 66 9.46 -2.41 -3.85
CA LYS A 66 10.91 -2.22 -3.73
C LYS A 66 11.44 -1.12 -4.63
N ASN A 67 10.96 -1.03 -5.87
CA ASN A 67 11.33 0.08 -6.78
C ASN A 67 10.91 1.43 -6.20
N VAL A 68 9.66 1.50 -5.71
CA VAL A 68 9.12 2.69 -5.05
C VAL A 68 9.94 3.05 -3.81
N GLU A 69 10.37 2.08 -3.01
CA GLU A 69 11.24 2.35 -1.85
C GLU A 69 12.56 3.02 -2.28
N GLN A 70 13.15 2.59 -3.40
CA GLN A 70 14.36 3.23 -3.93
C GLN A 70 14.06 4.66 -4.38
N GLU A 71 12.91 4.93 -5.01
CA GLU A 71 12.52 6.28 -5.42
C GLU A 71 12.43 7.27 -4.25
N PHE A 72 11.99 6.82 -3.07
CA PHE A 72 11.87 7.66 -1.87
C PHE A 72 13.18 7.86 -1.09
N LYS A 73 14.24 7.10 -1.40
CA LYS A 73 15.56 7.24 -0.75
C LYS A 73 16.45 8.28 -1.43
N ILE A 74 16.03 8.79 -2.58
CA ILE A 74 16.69 9.83 -3.38
C ILE A 74 16.21 11.19 -2.88
#